data_AF-A0A8I1QWZ8-F1
#
_entry.id   AF-A0A8I1QWZ8-F1
#
_cell.length_a   1.000
_cell.length_b   1.000
_cell.length_c   1.000
_cell.angle_alpha   90.00
_cell.angle_beta   90.00
_cell.angle_gamma   90.00
#
_symmetry.space_group_name_H-M   'P 1'
#
loop_
_entity.id
_entity.type
_entity.pdbx_description
1 polymer ?
#
loop_
_entity_poly.entity_id
_entity_poly.type
_entity_poly.pdbx_seq_one_letter_code
_entity_poly.pdbx_strand_id
1 'polypeptide(L)'
;MQQTGMKRGHACLISYAETADRSFPLILVVGREPNEDLPPSEATGPYDFRTSKNCAFWNVAYSLLGSVGTPPRSTAQMKAQAEAAAASPILFADALPLTLRHAAKNKAAQRLAISDAAIERHVAAVFSHRELIDRVRVIILSGLGPSFERSVAVYRRLAEARSVALAELPFFYPTNMPAIRERLGKELRNHLADVLSDFDHHARLMPASAVA
;
A
#
# COMPACT_ATOMS: atom_id res chain seq x y z
N MET A 1 8.45 -19.33 31.15
CA MET A 1 8.85 -19.79 29.79
C MET A 1 9.20 -18.55 28.98
N GLN A 2 10.48 -18.35 28.70
CA GLN A 2 10.95 -17.25 27.85
C GLN A 2 10.61 -17.59 26.40
N GLN A 3 9.73 -16.82 25.76
CA GLN A 3 9.57 -16.88 24.31
C GLN A 3 10.84 -16.28 23.68
N THR A 4 11.69 -17.15 23.16
CA THR A 4 12.85 -16.79 22.35
C THR A 4 12.40 -15.96 21.16
N GLY A 5 13.00 -14.77 21.01
CA GLY A 5 12.62 -13.76 20.02
C GLY A 5 12.68 -14.27 18.60
N MET A 6 11.52 -14.57 18.01
CA MET A 6 11.38 -14.59 16.56
C MET A 6 11.59 -13.16 16.07
N LYS A 7 12.64 -12.92 15.28
CA LYS A 7 12.75 -11.68 14.51
C LYS A 7 11.49 -11.58 13.66
N ARG A 8 10.65 -10.57 13.91
CA ARG A 8 9.48 -10.29 13.07
C ARG A 8 9.99 -10.03 11.65
N GLY A 9 9.48 -10.78 10.68
CA GLY A 9 9.76 -10.52 9.27
C GLY A 9 9.00 -9.30 8.75
N HIS A 10 9.35 -8.84 7.54
CA HIS A 10 8.62 -7.80 6.82
C HIS A 10 7.21 -8.28 6.50
N ALA A 11 6.20 -7.63 7.06
CA ALA A 11 4.80 -7.98 6.83
C ALA A 11 4.40 -7.82 5.35
N CYS A 12 3.69 -8.81 4.79
CA CYS A 12 3.26 -8.76 3.40
C CYS A 12 2.20 -7.67 3.13
N LEU A 13 1.47 -7.27 4.17
CA LEU A 13 0.47 -6.21 4.13
C LEU A 13 0.65 -5.32 5.36
N ILE A 14 0.80 -4.01 5.14
CA ILE A 14 0.92 -3.04 6.22
C ILE A 14 -0.21 -2.01 6.22
N SER A 15 -0.72 -1.73 7.41
CA SER A 15 -1.81 -0.77 7.67
C SER A 15 -1.39 0.26 8.72
N TYR A 16 -2.14 1.35 8.84
CA TYR A 16 -1.86 2.39 9.84
C TYR A 16 -2.77 2.23 11.06
N ALA A 17 -2.18 2.24 12.26
CA ALA A 17 -2.88 2.28 13.54
C ALA A 17 -4.14 1.39 13.57
N GLU A 18 -5.33 1.95 13.79
CA GLU A 18 -6.59 1.24 13.98
C GLU A 18 -7.36 0.99 12.66
N THR A 19 -6.72 1.11 11.48
CA THR A 19 -7.39 0.92 10.18
C THR A 19 -8.16 -0.41 10.10
N ALA A 20 -7.64 -1.48 10.71
CA ALA A 20 -8.28 -2.80 10.71
C ALA A 20 -9.66 -2.78 11.41
N ASP A 21 -9.85 -1.90 12.39
CA ASP A 21 -11.07 -1.80 13.20
C ASP A 21 -12.09 -0.81 12.63
N ARG A 22 -11.79 -0.18 11.47
CA ARG A 22 -12.67 0.78 10.80
C ARG A 22 -13.39 0.15 9.61
N SER A 23 -14.46 0.80 9.12
CA SER A 23 -15.34 0.26 8.07
C SER A 23 -15.28 0.98 6.72
N PHE A 24 -14.50 2.07 6.59
CA PHE A 24 -14.40 2.81 5.33
C PHE A 24 -13.64 2.02 4.24
N PRO A 25 -13.91 2.30 2.95
CA PRO A 25 -13.19 1.71 1.82
C PRO A 25 -11.68 1.98 1.83
N LEU A 26 -10.90 1.07 1.25
CA LEU A 26 -9.44 1.13 1.27
C LEU A 26 -8.83 1.17 -0.14
N ILE A 27 -7.62 1.72 -0.22
CA ILE A 27 -6.73 1.68 -1.38
C ILE A 27 -5.56 0.78 -1.01
N LEU A 28 -5.29 -0.23 -1.85
CA LEU A 28 -4.09 -1.05 -1.74
C LEU A 28 -3.02 -0.53 -2.70
N VAL A 29 -1.90 -0.04 -2.17
CA VAL A 29 -0.76 0.40 -2.97
C VAL A 29 0.33 -0.68 -2.92
N VAL A 30 0.63 -1.27 -4.07
CA VAL A 30 1.60 -2.34 -4.22
C VAL A 30 2.93 -1.79 -4.74
N GLY A 31 3.96 -1.88 -3.92
CA GLY A 31 5.34 -1.56 -4.26
C GLY A 31 6.08 -2.75 -4.88
N ARG A 32 7.39 -2.59 -5.07
CA ARG A 32 8.24 -3.59 -5.69
C ARG A 32 8.63 -4.69 -4.70
N GLU A 33 9.58 -4.35 -3.84
CA GLU A 33 10.04 -5.15 -2.73
C GLU A 33 10.61 -4.20 -1.65
N PRO A 34 10.63 -4.61 -0.37
CA PRO A 34 11.14 -3.80 0.72
C PRO A 34 12.65 -3.57 0.63
N ASN A 35 13.08 -2.39 1.07
CA ASN A 35 14.49 -2.02 1.16
C ASN A 35 15.04 -2.28 2.58
N GLU A 36 15.12 -3.55 2.98
CA GLU A 36 15.61 -3.94 4.31
C GLU A 36 16.17 -5.37 4.32
N ASP A 37 16.62 -5.83 5.50
CA ASP A 37 17.18 -7.18 5.69
C ASP A 37 16.24 -8.15 6.43
N LEU A 38 15.03 -7.70 6.76
CA LEU A 38 14.07 -8.60 7.39
C LEU A 38 13.62 -9.63 6.35
N PRO A 39 13.45 -10.91 6.74
CA PRO A 39 12.85 -11.89 5.84
C PRO A 39 11.39 -11.49 5.59
N PRO A 40 10.81 -11.78 4.42
CA PRO A 40 9.38 -11.60 4.19
C PRO A 40 8.56 -12.46 5.17
N SER A 41 7.37 -11.98 5.53
CA SER A 41 6.42 -12.61 6.44
C SER A 41 5.02 -12.55 5.83
N GLU A 42 4.22 -13.58 6.06
CA GLU A 42 2.81 -13.63 5.64
C GLU A 42 1.88 -12.84 6.59
N ALA A 43 2.42 -12.31 7.70
CA ALA A 43 1.68 -11.53 8.67
C ALA A 43 1.34 -10.11 8.17
N THR A 44 0.36 -9.49 8.82
CA THR A 44 0.17 -8.03 8.75
C THR A 44 1.13 -7.30 9.68
N GLY A 45 1.33 -6.00 9.43
CA GLY A 45 2.18 -5.16 10.27
C GLY A 45 1.78 -3.68 10.21
N PRO A 46 2.26 -2.86 11.14
CA PRO A 46 2.00 -1.43 11.11
C PRO A 46 3.00 -0.69 10.20
N TYR A 47 2.55 0.36 9.53
CA TYR A 47 3.42 1.48 9.17
C TYR A 47 3.15 2.68 10.06
N ASP A 48 4.17 3.51 10.30
CA ASP A 48 4.07 4.69 11.15
C ASP A 48 4.83 5.86 10.51
N PHE A 49 4.16 6.99 10.31
CA PHE A 49 4.81 8.19 9.77
C PHE A 49 5.96 8.67 10.64
N ARG A 50 5.93 8.44 11.95
CA ARG A 50 6.96 8.90 12.90
C ARG A 50 8.27 8.14 12.71
N THR A 51 8.21 6.85 12.38
CA THR A 51 9.39 6.00 12.18
C THR A 51 10.00 6.16 10.79
N SER A 52 9.23 6.65 9.81
CA SER A 52 9.70 6.84 8.43
C SER A 52 9.08 8.09 7.77
N LYS A 53 9.28 9.26 8.40
CA LYS A 53 8.71 10.56 7.97
C LYS A 53 8.99 10.90 6.50
N ASN A 54 10.18 10.53 6.04
CA ASN A 54 10.69 10.83 4.70
C ASN A 54 10.52 9.67 3.71
N CYS A 55 9.68 8.66 4.02
CA CYS A 55 9.40 7.59 3.07
C CYS A 55 8.74 8.17 1.81
N ALA A 56 9.52 8.24 0.73
CA ALA A 56 9.09 8.78 -0.56
C ALA A 56 7.85 8.05 -1.11
N PHE A 57 7.82 6.72 -0.93
CA PHE A 57 6.73 5.86 -1.38
C PHE A 57 5.40 6.24 -0.72
N TRP A 58 5.39 6.37 0.62
CA TRP A 58 4.20 6.80 1.35
C TRP A 58 3.85 8.26 1.05
N ASN A 59 4.83 9.15 0.97
CA ASN A 59 4.59 10.57 0.67
C ASN A 59 3.89 10.78 -0.67
N VAL A 60 4.28 10.02 -1.69
CA VAL A 60 3.65 10.07 -3.01
C VAL A 60 2.25 9.48 -2.99
N ALA A 61 2.02 8.36 -2.31
CA ALA A 61 0.68 7.78 -2.17
C ALA A 61 -0.32 8.78 -1.53
N TYR A 62 0.12 9.44 -0.46
CA TYR A 62 -0.69 10.47 0.22
C TYR A 62 -0.83 11.76 -0.61
N SER A 63 0.20 12.14 -1.38
CA SER A 63 0.11 13.26 -2.32
C SER A 63 -0.92 12.99 -3.42
N LEU A 64 -0.92 11.78 -3.97
CA LEU A 64 -1.87 11.35 -4.99
C LEU A 64 -3.30 11.41 -4.47
N LEU A 65 -3.56 10.81 -3.30
CA LEU A 65 -4.89 10.84 -2.68
C LEU A 65 -5.33 12.27 -2.34
N GLY A 66 -4.44 13.09 -1.76
CA GLY A 66 -4.76 14.50 -1.48
C GLY A 66 -5.09 15.31 -2.73
N SER A 67 -4.50 14.97 -3.88
CA SER A 67 -4.71 15.70 -5.13
C SER A 67 -6.09 15.49 -5.77
N VAL A 68 -6.82 14.44 -5.39
CA VAL A 68 -8.18 14.19 -5.92
C VAL A 68 -9.29 14.81 -5.06
N GLY A 69 -8.96 15.36 -3.89
CA GLY A 69 -9.91 16.06 -3.03
C GLY A 69 -10.33 17.43 -3.59
N THR A 70 -11.49 17.93 -3.14
CA THR A 70 -11.99 19.27 -3.47
C THR A 70 -12.33 20.05 -2.18
N PRO A 71 -11.52 21.03 -1.76
CA PRO A 71 -10.26 21.46 -2.37
C PRO A 71 -9.15 20.41 -2.25
N PRO A 72 -8.12 20.45 -3.12
CA PRO A 72 -6.96 19.56 -3.01
C PRO A 72 -6.22 19.75 -1.68
N ARG A 73 -5.68 18.66 -1.14
CA ARG A 73 -4.90 18.64 0.11
C ARG A 73 -3.45 18.28 -0.13
N SER A 74 -2.56 18.89 0.65
CA SER A 74 -1.15 18.54 0.70
C SER A 74 -0.94 17.17 1.36
N THR A 75 0.22 16.55 1.09
CA THR A 75 0.65 15.32 1.79
C THR A 75 0.61 15.48 3.31
N ALA A 76 1.02 16.63 3.83
CA ALA A 76 1.02 16.91 5.26
C ALA A 76 -0.40 16.92 5.84
N GLN A 77 -1.35 17.57 5.17
CA GLN A 77 -2.76 17.57 5.59
C GLN A 77 -3.36 16.17 5.56
N MET A 78 -3.06 15.38 4.53
CA MET A 78 -3.56 14.00 4.43
C MET A 78 -3.00 13.10 5.54
N LYS A 79 -1.72 13.24 5.89
CA LYS A 79 -1.11 12.51 7.01
C LYS A 79 -1.66 12.95 8.36
N ALA A 80 -1.78 14.26 8.58
CA ALA A 80 -2.33 14.82 9.82
C ALA A 80 -3.77 14.34 10.06
N GLN A 81 -4.57 14.21 9.01
CA GLN A 81 -5.91 13.63 9.14
C GLN A 81 -5.87 12.14 9.49
N ALA A 82 -4.97 11.36 8.88
CA ALA A 82 -4.81 9.95 9.23
C ALA A 82 -4.35 9.76 10.69
N GLU A 83 -3.42 10.62 11.15
CA GLU A 83 -2.99 10.68 12.55
C GLU A 83 -4.17 11.03 13.48
N ALA A 84 -4.95 12.07 13.15
CA ALA A 84 -6.09 12.52 13.94
C ALA A 84 -7.26 11.51 13.96
N ALA A 85 -7.39 10.66 12.93
CA ALA A 85 -8.38 9.59 12.88
C ALA A 85 -7.86 8.26 13.45
N ALA A 86 -6.59 8.19 13.87
CA ALA A 86 -5.88 6.96 14.20
C ALA A 86 -6.06 5.85 13.15
N ALA A 87 -6.22 6.22 11.87
CA ALA A 87 -6.55 5.31 10.79
C ALA A 87 -6.22 5.92 9.43
N SER A 88 -6.01 5.07 8.42
CA SER A 88 -5.68 5.46 7.05
C SER A 88 -6.49 4.69 6.02
N PRO A 89 -6.90 5.34 4.90
CA PRO A 89 -7.48 4.68 3.73
C PRO A 89 -6.45 3.97 2.85
N ILE A 90 -5.15 4.04 3.16
CA ILE A 90 -4.09 3.46 2.34
C ILE A 90 -3.45 2.28 3.07
N LEU A 91 -3.44 1.13 2.40
CA LEU A 91 -2.64 -0.05 2.73
C LEU A 91 -1.43 -0.12 1.80
N PHE A 92 -0.36 -0.74 2.27
CA PHE A 92 0.79 -1.05 1.42
C PHE A 92 1.10 -2.55 1.41
N ALA A 93 1.48 -3.05 0.25
CA ALA A 93 1.99 -4.40 0.06
C ALA A 93 3.13 -4.38 -0.96
N ASP A 94 3.76 -5.53 -1.15
CA ASP A 94 4.85 -5.70 -2.11
C ASP A 94 4.49 -6.69 -3.21
N ALA A 95 5.09 -6.51 -4.39
CA ALA A 95 4.88 -7.38 -5.53
C ALA A 95 5.58 -8.74 -5.37
N LEU A 96 6.71 -8.78 -4.66
CA LEU A 96 7.58 -9.96 -4.60
C LEU A 96 7.85 -10.45 -3.17
N PRO A 97 7.99 -11.78 -2.96
CA PRO A 97 8.29 -12.41 -1.67
C PRO A 97 9.77 -12.37 -1.30
N LEU A 98 10.40 -11.20 -1.33
CA LEU A 98 11.75 -11.02 -0.81
C LEU A 98 11.97 -9.58 -0.41
N THR A 99 13.10 -9.33 0.25
CA THR A 99 13.60 -8.01 0.58
C THR A 99 14.91 -7.77 -0.17
N LEU A 100 15.09 -6.57 -0.73
CA LEU A 100 16.30 -6.19 -1.48
C LEU A 100 16.76 -4.80 -1.08
N ARG A 101 17.89 -4.74 -0.34
CA ARG A 101 18.57 -3.47 -0.09
C ARG A 101 18.88 -2.71 -1.38
N HIS A 102 18.85 -1.39 -1.33
CA HIS A 102 19.18 -0.52 -2.45
C HIS A 102 20.56 -0.84 -3.04
N ALA A 103 21.54 -1.08 -2.17
CA ALA A 103 22.91 -1.43 -2.52
C ALA A 103 23.12 -2.85 -3.07
N ALA A 104 22.10 -3.72 -3.06
CA ALA A 104 22.23 -5.09 -3.56
C ALA A 104 22.52 -5.08 -5.07
N LYS A 105 23.56 -5.82 -5.48
CA LYS A 105 23.92 -6.03 -6.89
C LYS A 105 22.97 -7.05 -7.53
N ASN A 106 22.84 -7.02 -8.85
CA ASN A 106 22.13 -8.03 -9.65
C ASN A 106 20.66 -8.29 -9.26
N LYS A 107 19.92 -7.25 -8.83
CA LYS A 107 18.51 -7.38 -8.42
C LYS A 107 17.63 -8.06 -9.46
N ALA A 108 17.86 -7.80 -10.75
CA ALA A 108 17.11 -8.44 -11.82
C ALA A 108 17.22 -9.98 -11.77
N ALA A 109 18.45 -10.51 -11.60
CA ALA A 109 18.67 -11.94 -11.47
C ALA A 109 18.01 -12.51 -10.21
N GLN A 110 18.08 -11.79 -9.08
CA GLN A 110 17.41 -12.19 -7.85
C GLN A 110 15.89 -12.25 -8.01
N ARG A 111 15.29 -11.29 -8.72
CA ARG A 111 13.84 -11.29 -9.03
C ARG A 111 13.45 -12.42 -9.97
N LEU A 112 14.29 -12.75 -10.95
CA LEU A 112 14.06 -13.85 -11.88
C LEU A 112 14.13 -15.23 -11.19
N ALA A 113 14.97 -15.37 -10.17
CA ALA A 113 15.12 -16.62 -9.42
C ALA A 113 13.89 -16.97 -8.57
N ILE A 114 12.96 -16.04 -8.34
CA ILE A 114 11.72 -16.31 -7.63
C ILE A 114 10.82 -17.18 -8.50
N SER A 115 10.33 -18.28 -7.96
CA SER A 115 9.36 -19.14 -8.65
C SER A 115 7.96 -18.52 -8.69
N ASP A 116 7.19 -18.88 -9.70
CA ASP A 116 5.81 -18.43 -9.85
C ASP A 116 4.97 -18.84 -8.63
N ALA A 117 5.15 -20.06 -8.13
CA ALA A 117 4.49 -20.54 -6.92
C ALA A 117 4.79 -19.69 -5.67
N ALA A 118 6.02 -19.17 -5.54
CA ALA A 118 6.36 -18.27 -4.44
C ALA A 118 5.68 -16.91 -4.58
N ILE A 119 5.60 -16.37 -5.81
CA ILE A 119 4.87 -15.14 -6.10
C ILE A 119 3.38 -15.32 -5.80
N GLU A 120 2.77 -16.41 -6.28
CA GLU A 120 1.36 -16.70 -6.06
C GLU A 120 1.04 -16.89 -4.57
N ARG A 121 1.86 -17.62 -3.81
CA ARG A 121 1.69 -17.77 -2.36
C ARG A 121 1.74 -16.43 -1.64
N HIS A 122 2.67 -15.55 -2.02
CA HIS A 122 2.82 -14.23 -1.41
C HIS A 122 1.63 -13.33 -1.66
N VAL A 123 1.19 -13.24 -2.92
CA VAL A 123 0.00 -12.45 -3.23
C VAL A 123 -1.24 -13.08 -2.57
N ALA A 124 -1.35 -14.42 -2.52
CA ALA A 124 -2.43 -15.08 -1.78
C ALA A 124 -2.39 -14.75 -0.28
N ALA A 125 -1.22 -14.67 0.34
CA ALA A 125 -1.08 -14.25 1.73
C ALA A 125 -1.57 -12.81 1.94
N VAL A 126 -1.21 -11.87 1.06
CA VAL A 126 -1.76 -10.49 1.09
C VAL A 126 -3.30 -10.51 1.05
N PHE A 127 -3.89 -11.30 0.16
CA PHE A 127 -5.35 -11.38 -0.01
C PHE A 127 -6.07 -12.25 1.03
N SER A 128 -5.34 -12.93 1.92
CA SER A 128 -5.89 -13.74 3.01
C SER A 128 -6.37 -12.90 4.20
N HIS A 129 -5.89 -11.66 4.32
CA HIS A 129 -6.25 -10.68 5.36
C HIS A 129 -7.58 -9.99 5.05
N ARG A 130 -8.66 -10.79 5.07
CA ARG A 130 -10.00 -10.41 4.59
C ARG A 130 -10.59 -9.17 5.27
N GLU A 131 -10.26 -8.95 6.53
CA GLU A 131 -10.70 -7.79 7.32
C GLU A 131 -10.27 -6.44 6.72
N LEU A 132 -9.17 -6.44 5.96
CA LEU A 132 -8.69 -5.30 5.19
C LEU A 132 -9.05 -5.44 3.70
N ILE A 133 -8.83 -6.61 3.11
CA ILE A 133 -8.90 -6.82 1.67
C ILE A 133 -10.33 -6.71 1.13
N ASP A 134 -11.34 -7.16 1.88
CA ASP A 134 -12.74 -7.08 1.44
C ASP A 134 -13.24 -5.61 1.33
N ARG A 135 -12.53 -4.66 1.95
CA ARG A 135 -12.78 -3.22 1.87
C ARG A 135 -12.01 -2.51 0.76
N VAL A 136 -11.06 -3.17 0.11
CA VAL A 136 -10.29 -2.55 -0.97
C VAL A 136 -11.20 -2.27 -2.16
N ARG A 137 -11.14 -1.03 -2.67
CA ARG A 137 -11.87 -0.58 -3.87
C ARG A 137 -10.95 -0.20 -5.01
N VAL A 138 -9.69 0.12 -4.70
CA VAL A 138 -8.66 0.47 -5.68
C VAL A 138 -7.36 -0.24 -5.35
N ILE A 139 -6.75 -0.88 -6.35
CA ILE A 139 -5.39 -1.40 -6.30
C ILE A 139 -4.52 -0.54 -7.21
N ILE A 140 -3.43 -0.02 -6.66
CA ILE A 140 -2.42 0.71 -7.43
C ILE A 140 -1.13 -0.11 -7.47
N LEU A 141 -0.70 -0.48 -8.66
CA LEU A 141 0.57 -1.14 -8.90
C LEU A 141 1.63 -0.08 -9.23
N SER A 142 2.59 0.13 -8.33
CA SER A 142 3.54 1.24 -8.38
C SER A 142 4.89 0.83 -8.97
N GLY A 143 5.15 1.23 -10.22
CA GLY A 143 6.46 1.08 -10.84
C GLY A 143 6.86 -0.36 -11.15
N LEU A 144 5.88 -1.22 -11.40
CA LEU A 144 6.07 -2.63 -11.71
C LEU A 144 6.32 -2.81 -13.21
N GLY A 145 7.60 -2.75 -13.61
CA GLY A 145 8.03 -3.01 -14.99
C GLY A 145 8.20 -4.51 -15.31
N PRO A 146 8.92 -4.86 -16.40
CA PRO A 146 9.01 -6.23 -16.91
C PRO A 146 9.41 -7.30 -15.89
N SER A 147 10.31 -6.98 -14.95
CA SER A 147 10.71 -7.92 -13.89
C SER A 147 9.61 -8.32 -12.90
N PHE A 148 8.44 -7.67 -12.97
CA PHE A 148 7.30 -7.87 -12.07
C PHE A 148 6.05 -8.38 -12.79
N GLU A 149 6.09 -8.59 -14.11
CA GLU A 149 4.93 -9.00 -14.93
C GLU A 149 4.18 -10.20 -14.33
N ARG A 150 4.93 -11.18 -13.82
CA ARG A 150 4.37 -12.37 -13.16
C ARG A 150 3.53 -12.04 -11.94
N SER A 151 3.97 -11.10 -11.10
CA SER A 151 3.19 -10.64 -9.94
C SER A 151 2.02 -9.73 -10.37
N VAL A 152 2.25 -8.84 -11.35
CA VAL A 152 1.21 -7.98 -11.93
C VAL A 152 0.04 -8.83 -12.45
N ALA A 153 0.32 -9.93 -13.15
CA ALA A 153 -0.70 -10.86 -13.65
C ALA A 153 -1.56 -11.47 -12.51
N VAL A 154 -0.93 -11.83 -11.38
CA VAL A 154 -1.65 -12.38 -10.21
C VAL A 154 -2.53 -11.30 -9.57
N TYR A 155 -2.01 -10.10 -9.33
CA TYR A 155 -2.81 -8.98 -8.81
C TYR A 155 -3.98 -8.63 -9.74
N ARG A 156 -3.76 -8.60 -11.05
CA ARG A 156 -4.80 -8.32 -12.04
C ARG A 156 -5.93 -9.35 -12.00
N ARG A 157 -5.59 -10.64 -12.03
CA ARG A 157 -6.56 -11.74 -11.90
C ARG A 157 -7.39 -11.63 -10.62
N LEU A 158 -6.75 -11.30 -9.50
CA LEU A 158 -7.43 -11.18 -8.20
C LEU A 158 -8.30 -9.92 -8.09
N ALA A 159 -7.90 -8.83 -8.73
CA ALA A 159 -8.68 -7.60 -8.85
C ALA A 159 -9.93 -7.82 -9.71
N GLU A 160 -9.78 -8.44 -10.88
CA GLU A 160 -10.87 -8.80 -11.79
C GLU A 160 -11.90 -9.70 -11.11
N ALA A 161 -11.44 -10.76 -10.43
CA ALA A 161 -12.30 -11.69 -9.69
C ALA A 161 -13.11 -11.02 -8.56
N ARG A 162 -12.69 -9.84 -8.09
CA ARG A 162 -13.35 -9.06 -7.03
C ARG A 162 -14.02 -7.79 -7.54
N SER A 163 -13.98 -7.54 -8.85
CA SER A 163 -14.44 -6.29 -9.45
C SER A 163 -13.85 -5.04 -8.79
N VAL A 164 -12.56 -5.09 -8.44
CA VAL A 164 -11.80 -4.00 -7.83
C VAL A 164 -11.08 -3.22 -8.92
N ALA A 165 -11.15 -1.89 -8.89
CA ALA A 165 -10.45 -1.03 -9.84
C ALA A 165 -8.93 -1.22 -9.69
N LEU A 166 -8.21 -1.42 -10.79
CA LEU A 166 -6.76 -1.60 -10.78
C LEU A 166 -6.09 -0.64 -11.74
N ALA A 167 -5.00 -0.02 -11.29
CA ALA A 167 -4.21 0.89 -12.11
C ALA A 167 -2.70 0.66 -11.94
N GLU A 168 -2.00 0.66 -13.06
CA GLU A 168 -0.54 0.64 -13.11
C GLU A 168 0.01 2.06 -13.28
N LEU A 169 0.68 2.54 -12.25
CA LEU A 169 1.25 3.89 -12.20
C LEU A 169 2.79 3.84 -12.17
N PRO A 170 3.48 4.92 -12.58
CA PRO A 170 4.92 5.03 -12.37
C PRO A 170 5.29 4.83 -10.89
N PHE A 171 6.54 4.44 -10.64
CA PHE A 171 7.02 4.20 -9.28
C PHE A 171 6.79 5.43 -8.39
N PHE A 172 6.28 5.22 -7.18
CA PHE A 172 5.93 6.27 -6.24
C PHE A 172 7.19 6.90 -5.63
N TYR A 173 7.76 7.82 -6.42
CA TYR A 173 8.90 8.64 -6.07
C TYR A 173 8.65 10.07 -6.56
N PRO A 174 9.07 11.12 -5.82
CA PRO A 174 8.68 12.50 -6.13
C PRO A 174 8.93 12.95 -7.56
N THR A 175 10.05 12.52 -8.16
CA THR A 175 10.41 12.86 -9.55
C THR A 175 9.43 12.30 -10.59
N ASN A 176 8.63 11.30 -10.23
CA ASN A 176 7.65 10.67 -11.13
C ASN A 176 6.25 11.29 -11.02
N MET A 177 6.03 12.26 -10.12
CA MET A 177 4.70 12.87 -9.91
C MET A 177 4.04 13.42 -11.18
N PRO A 178 4.75 14.10 -12.10
CA PRO A 178 4.15 14.54 -13.35
C PRO A 178 3.56 13.38 -14.16
N ALA A 179 4.33 12.31 -14.35
CA ALA A 179 3.90 11.11 -15.08
C ALA A 179 2.77 10.35 -14.35
N ILE A 180 2.79 10.33 -13.01
CA ILE A 180 1.70 9.76 -12.20
C ILE A 180 0.40 10.52 -12.48
N ARG A 181 0.42 11.86 -12.48
CA ARG A 181 -0.76 12.70 -12.72
C ARG A 181 -1.32 12.57 -14.14
N GLU A 182 -0.44 12.42 -15.12
CA GLU A 182 -0.82 12.19 -16.51
C GLU A 182 -1.56 10.85 -16.69
N ARG A 183 -1.07 9.79 -16.03
CA ARG A 183 -1.73 8.47 -16.05
C ARG A 183 -2.94 8.35 -15.13
N LEU A 184 -3.17 9.35 -14.28
CA LEU A 184 -4.33 9.43 -13.42
C LEU A 184 -5.56 9.80 -14.26
N GLY A 185 -6.14 8.82 -14.94
CA GLY A 185 -7.35 8.97 -15.75
C GLY A 185 -8.59 9.33 -14.92
N LYS A 186 -9.65 9.82 -15.58
CA LYS A 186 -10.90 10.28 -14.92
C LYS A 186 -11.52 9.21 -14.02
N GLU A 187 -11.60 7.97 -14.50
CA GLU A 187 -12.18 6.86 -13.76
C GLU A 187 -11.44 6.57 -12.46
N LEU A 188 -10.10 6.44 -12.52
CA LEU A 188 -9.28 6.25 -11.32
C LEU A 188 -9.38 7.43 -10.34
N ARG A 189 -9.46 8.67 -10.85
CA ARG A 189 -9.68 9.85 -10.00
C ARG A 189 -11.00 9.74 -9.23
N ASN A 190 -12.07 9.32 -9.90
CA ASN A 190 -13.38 9.17 -9.27
C ASN A 190 -13.31 8.11 -8.16
N HIS A 191 -12.75 6.93 -8.42
CA HIS A 191 -12.63 5.91 -7.38
C HIS A 191 -11.79 6.36 -6.18
N LEU A 192 -10.69 7.08 -6.41
CA LEU A 192 -9.89 7.63 -5.32
C LEU A 192 -10.64 8.72 -4.55
N ALA A 193 -11.42 9.56 -5.25
CA ALA A 193 -12.24 10.59 -4.63
C ALA A 193 -13.37 10.00 -3.79
N ASP A 194 -13.99 8.90 -4.23
CA ASP A 194 -15.02 8.17 -3.48
C ASP A 194 -14.43 7.63 -2.16
N VAL A 195 -13.31 6.91 -2.23
CA VAL A 195 -12.61 6.42 -1.02
C VAL A 195 -12.24 7.57 -0.08
N LEU A 196 -11.76 8.68 -0.63
CA LEU A 196 -11.40 9.86 0.14
C LEU A 196 -12.61 10.49 0.84
N SER A 197 -13.74 10.57 0.15
CA SER A 197 -14.99 11.14 0.69
C SER A 197 -15.51 10.31 1.86
N ASP A 198 -15.50 8.97 1.73
CA ASP A 198 -15.88 8.06 2.81
C ASP A 198 -14.92 8.15 4.00
N PHE A 199 -13.62 8.26 3.74
CA PHE A 199 -12.63 8.49 4.79
C PHE A 199 -12.84 9.83 5.50
N ASP A 200 -13.16 10.91 4.77
CA ASP A 200 -13.47 12.23 5.34
C ASP A 200 -14.75 12.22 6.17
N HIS A 201 -15.76 11.46 5.74
CA HIS A 201 -16.97 11.26 6.52
C HIS A 201 -16.66 10.53 7.83
N HIS A 202 -15.91 9.42 7.77
CA HIS A 202 -15.53 8.66 8.94
C HIS A 202 -14.66 9.46 9.91
N ALA A 203 -13.64 10.16 9.42
CA ALA A 203 -12.72 10.96 10.24
C ALA A 203 -13.43 12.09 11.01
N ARG A 204 -14.58 12.58 10.51
CA ARG A 204 -15.41 13.56 11.22
C ARG A 204 -16.26 12.95 12.32
N LEU A 205 -16.74 11.72 12.14
CA LEU A 205 -17.63 11.05 13.09
C LEU A 205 -16.87 10.35 14.22
N MET A 206 -15.68 9.85 13.91
CA MET A 206 -14.84 9.09 14.84
C MET A 206 -13.46 9.73 14.90
N PRO A 207 -13.34 10.96 15.44
CA PRO A 207 -12.02 11.48 15.77
C PRO A 207 -11.33 10.49 16.70
N ALA A 208 -10.00 10.40 16.65
CA ALA A 208 -9.23 9.53 17.55
C ALA A 208 -9.81 9.68 18.95
N SER A 209 -10.24 8.56 19.54
CA SER A 209 -10.60 8.54 20.94
C SER A 209 -9.45 9.22 21.68
N ALA A 210 -9.74 10.20 22.52
CA ALA A 210 -8.73 10.81 23.38
C ALA A 210 -8.23 9.70 24.31
N VAL A 211 -7.28 8.88 23.83
CA VAL A 211 -6.56 7.92 24.62
C VAL A 211 -5.54 8.76 25.38
N ALA A 212 -5.98 9.20 26.56
CA ALA A 212 -5.14 9.67 27.64
C ALA A 212 -4.22 8.53 28.12
#